data_AF-A0A930PSY9-F1
#
_entry.id   AF-A0A930PSY9-F1
#
_cell.length_a   1.000
_cell.length_b   1.000
_cell.length_c   1.000
_cell.angle_alpha   90.00
_cell.angle_beta   90.00
_cell.angle_gamma   90.00
#
_symmetry.space_group_name_H-M   'P 1'
#
loop_
_entity.id
_entity.type
_entity.pdbx_description
1 polymer ?
#
loop_
_entity_poly.entity_id
_entity_poly.type
_entity_poly.pdbx_seq_one_letter_code
_entity_poly.pdbx_strand_id
1 'polypeptide(L)'
;MDHHQSAREALNHLLATDTFLRGTLVPTGDVEWSKSWNAARPFKDNQEENRRRARSMMARFNRNARKLYESNQWSYNYRTKRAKERTDIFMGRLIDPLPHYGSPVLTGPSMPLTNTIQVQVGSIIQVGVSITFHGRTTEFRVGQVESINPADGSASVRFNDGKLHPMSFIGGDMANLSYFSLYQSRDFEVPVSHIVGATLEEADNKYTHDYALKTLAEVLAQEADYYTHNWSPIPDDRREEYRPAFKQALFTGNPETYETEWAKVIQAGEDFYRPGGVLEQRIEQTRQKLDAALKAYRKELKG
;
A
#
# COMPACT_ATOMS: atom_id res chain seq x y z
N MET A 1 13.67 -16.84 -53.58
CA MET A 1 14.62 -15.80 -53.14
C MET A 1 14.81 -16.00 -51.66
N ASP A 2 15.95 -16.54 -51.24
CA ASP A 2 16.27 -16.73 -49.84
C ASP A 2 16.58 -15.38 -49.21
N HIS A 3 15.69 -14.90 -48.33
CA HIS A 3 15.99 -13.76 -47.45
C HIS A 3 17.01 -14.20 -46.41
N HIS A 4 18.29 -14.27 -46.78
CA HIS A 4 19.37 -14.40 -45.81
C HIS A 4 19.49 -13.08 -45.03
N GLN A 5 18.87 -13.02 -43.84
CA GLN A 5 19.07 -11.93 -42.90
C GLN A 5 20.55 -11.86 -42.50
N SER A 6 21.17 -10.69 -42.66
CA SER A 6 22.55 -10.47 -42.20
C SER A 6 22.66 -10.62 -40.68
N ALA A 7 23.83 -10.97 -40.15
CA ALA A 7 24.04 -11.04 -38.70
C ALA A 7 23.86 -9.66 -38.04
N ARG A 8 24.14 -8.57 -38.78
CA ARG A 8 23.79 -7.21 -38.35
C ARG A 8 22.28 -7.02 -38.19
N GLU A 9 21.48 -7.45 -39.17
CA GLU A 9 20.02 -7.35 -39.12
C GLU A 9 19.42 -8.24 -38.02
N ALA A 10 19.96 -9.43 -37.81
CA ALA A 10 19.53 -10.32 -36.72
C ALA A 10 19.80 -9.69 -35.34
N LEU A 11 20.98 -9.08 -35.15
CA LEU A 11 21.32 -8.37 -33.92
C LEU A 11 20.45 -7.12 -33.71
N ASN A 12 20.17 -6.36 -34.77
CA ASN A 12 19.27 -5.21 -34.73
C ASN A 12 17.82 -5.63 -34.43
N HIS A 13 17.36 -6.76 -34.99
CA HIS A 13 16.04 -7.31 -34.70
C HIS A 13 15.93 -7.72 -33.23
N LEU A 14 16.92 -8.44 -32.70
CA LEU A 14 16.98 -8.80 -31.27
C LEU A 14 16.93 -7.54 -30.38
N LEU A 15 17.70 -6.50 -30.74
CA LEU A 15 17.67 -5.20 -30.07
C LEU A 15 16.37 -4.44 -30.23
N ALA A 16 15.52 -4.76 -31.20
CA ALA A 16 14.22 -4.11 -31.37
C ALA A 16 13.14 -4.82 -30.53
N THR A 17 13.16 -6.16 -30.53
CA THR A 17 12.09 -7.00 -29.98
C THR A 17 12.30 -7.43 -28.54
N ASP A 18 13.54 -7.55 -28.07
CA ASP A 18 13.83 -7.99 -26.70
C ASP A 18 13.91 -6.78 -25.74
N THR A 19 12.78 -6.45 -25.12
CA THR A 19 12.66 -5.31 -24.19
C THR A 19 13.58 -5.44 -22.99
N PHE A 20 13.72 -6.66 -22.45
CA PHE A 20 14.59 -6.95 -21.32
C PHE A 20 16.07 -6.72 -21.66
N LEU A 21 16.52 -7.19 -22.83
CA LEU A 21 17.87 -6.90 -23.33
C LEU A 21 18.10 -5.39 -23.44
N ARG A 22 17.18 -4.67 -24.10
CA ARG A 22 17.29 -3.21 -24.30
C ARG A 22 17.36 -2.46 -22.99
N GLY A 23 16.49 -2.79 -22.04
CA GLY A 23 16.44 -2.16 -20.72
C GLY A 23 17.72 -2.43 -19.96
N THR A 24 18.16 -3.68 -19.93
CA THR A 24 19.41 -4.08 -19.26
C THR A 24 20.65 -3.39 -19.84
N LEU A 25 20.67 -3.07 -21.13
CA LEU A 25 21.79 -2.34 -21.74
C LEU A 25 21.87 -0.87 -21.30
N VAL A 26 20.79 -0.32 -20.76
CA VAL A 26 20.73 1.00 -20.13
C VAL A 26 21.03 0.85 -18.63
N PRO A 27 21.94 1.65 -18.03
CA PRO A 27 22.28 1.53 -16.61
C PRO A 27 21.10 1.70 -15.65
N THR A 28 20.08 2.45 -16.06
CA THR A 28 18.86 2.70 -15.31
C THR A 28 17.79 1.63 -15.50
N GLY A 29 17.97 0.67 -16.43
CA GLY A 29 16.93 -0.30 -16.80
C GLY A 29 15.87 0.24 -17.78
N ASP A 30 15.89 1.54 -18.07
CA ASP A 30 14.84 2.23 -18.82
C ASP A 30 14.94 2.02 -20.34
N VAL A 31 13.93 1.35 -20.92
CA VAL A 31 13.90 1.08 -22.37
C VAL A 31 13.59 2.32 -23.18
N GLU A 32 12.92 3.35 -22.67
CA GLU A 32 12.75 4.60 -23.42
C GLU A 32 14.09 5.32 -23.61
N TRP A 33 14.96 5.25 -22.61
CA TRP A 33 16.34 5.77 -22.71
C TRP A 33 17.23 4.93 -23.64
N SER A 34 16.79 3.74 -24.07
CA SER A 34 17.52 2.94 -25.06
C SER A 34 17.70 3.68 -26.39
N LYS A 35 16.75 4.56 -26.75
CA LYS A 35 16.83 5.44 -27.93
C LYS A 35 17.92 6.49 -27.81
N SER A 36 18.40 6.77 -26.60
CA SER A 36 19.47 7.72 -26.28
C SER A 36 20.78 7.05 -25.89
N TRP A 37 20.75 5.75 -25.62
CA TRP A 37 21.89 5.02 -25.08
C TRP A 37 22.65 4.23 -26.14
N ASN A 38 23.92 4.56 -26.33
CA ASN A 38 24.78 3.94 -27.34
C ASN A 38 24.91 2.41 -27.20
N ALA A 39 24.60 1.80 -26.05
CA ALA A 39 24.63 0.34 -25.94
C ALA A 39 23.38 -0.35 -26.53
N ALA A 40 22.25 0.35 -26.60
CA ALA A 40 20.94 -0.22 -26.93
C ALA A 40 20.35 0.25 -28.27
N ARG A 41 20.98 1.23 -28.92
CA ARG A 41 20.61 1.69 -30.27
C ARG A 41 20.96 0.66 -31.36
N PRO A 42 20.31 0.69 -32.54
CA PRO A 42 20.71 -0.14 -33.68
C PRO A 42 22.17 0.08 -34.12
N PHE A 43 22.77 -0.95 -34.72
CA PHE A 43 24.04 -0.87 -35.44
C PHE A 43 23.81 -0.26 -36.83
N LYS A 44 24.66 0.71 -37.21
CA LYS A 44 24.57 1.46 -38.49
C LYS A 44 25.73 1.07 -39.41
N ASP A 45 26.19 1.96 -40.30
CA ASP A 45 27.22 1.64 -41.30
C ASP A 45 28.65 1.94 -40.84
N ASN A 46 28.83 2.62 -39.70
CA ASN A 46 30.15 2.89 -39.13
C ASN A 46 30.78 1.62 -38.53
N GLN A 47 31.65 0.97 -39.31
CA GLN A 47 32.29 -0.31 -38.93
C GLN A 47 33.17 -0.21 -37.68
N GLU A 48 33.92 0.88 -37.48
CA GLU A 48 34.82 1.03 -36.33
C GLU A 48 34.04 1.16 -35.03
N GLU A 49 33.01 2.02 -35.03
CA GLU A 49 32.10 2.17 -33.90
C GLU A 49 31.38 0.85 -33.58
N ASN A 50 30.87 0.17 -34.62
CA ASN A 50 30.19 -1.11 -34.47
C ASN A 50 31.09 -2.20 -33.89
N ARG A 51 32.37 -2.30 -34.33
CA ARG A 51 33.35 -3.22 -33.75
C ARG A 51 33.58 -2.94 -32.26
N ARG A 52 33.73 -1.66 -31.88
CA ARG A 52 33.91 -1.25 -30.47
C ARG A 52 32.67 -1.60 -29.63
N ARG A 53 31.48 -1.34 -30.16
CA ARG A 53 30.19 -1.63 -29.50
C ARG A 53 30.00 -3.14 -29.34
N ALA A 54 30.15 -3.92 -30.40
CA ALA A 54 30.00 -5.37 -30.37
C ALA A 54 30.98 -6.04 -29.38
N ARG A 55 32.20 -5.52 -29.20
CA ARG A 55 33.16 -6.00 -28.19
C ARG A 55 32.71 -5.76 -26.76
N SER A 56 32.13 -4.59 -26.47
CA SER A 56 31.78 -4.16 -25.10
C SER A 56 30.35 -4.45 -24.66
N MET A 57 29.45 -4.79 -25.60
CA MET A 57 28.02 -4.95 -25.35
C MET A 57 27.70 -6.06 -24.33
N MET A 58 28.33 -7.23 -24.45
CA MET A 58 28.16 -8.33 -23.50
C MET A 58 28.59 -7.94 -22.07
N ALA A 59 29.75 -7.28 -21.95
CA ALA A 59 30.25 -6.81 -20.66
C ALA A 59 29.31 -5.76 -20.03
N ARG A 60 28.74 -4.86 -20.84
CA ARG A 60 27.74 -3.88 -20.39
C ARG A 60 26.47 -4.57 -19.90
N PHE A 61 25.94 -5.52 -20.68
CA PHE A 61 24.78 -6.31 -20.30
C PHE A 61 25.01 -7.01 -18.96
N ASN A 62 26.09 -7.78 -18.82
CA ASN A 62 26.37 -8.52 -17.58
C ASN A 62 26.52 -7.60 -16.36
N ARG A 63 27.23 -6.48 -16.51
CA ARG A 63 27.43 -5.51 -15.42
C ARG A 63 26.10 -4.89 -14.98
N ASN A 64 25.27 -4.47 -15.93
CA ASN A 64 24.01 -3.83 -15.63
C ASN A 64 22.98 -4.83 -15.11
N ALA A 65 22.91 -6.04 -15.68
CA ALA A 65 22.04 -7.13 -15.21
C ALA A 65 22.28 -7.43 -13.73
N ARG A 66 23.57 -7.53 -13.33
CA ARG A 66 23.95 -7.73 -11.93
C ARG A 66 23.50 -6.58 -11.04
N LYS A 67 23.75 -5.33 -11.45
CA LYS A 67 23.32 -4.15 -10.68
C LYS A 67 21.81 -4.08 -10.52
N LEU A 68 21.07 -4.32 -11.59
CA LEU A 68 19.60 -4.31 -11.58
C LEU A 68 19.07 -5.44 -10.70
N TYR A 69 19.65 -6.64 -10.77
CA TYR A 69 19.31 -7.74 -9.87
C TYR A 69 19.52 -7.35 -8.39
N GLU A 70 20.72 -6.88 -8.03
CA GLU A 70 21.08 -6.54 -6.65
C GLU A 70 20.19 -5.40 -6.11
N SER A 71 19.98 -4.35 -6.92
CA SER A 71 19.16 -3.19 -6.57
C SER A 71 17.68 -3.55 -6.37
N ASN A 72 17.12 -4.35 -7.28
CA ASN A 72 15.71 -4.75 -7.22
C ASN A 72 15.44 -5.74 -6.09
N GLN A 73 16.31 -6.73 -5.90
CA GLN A 73 16.21 -7.66 -4.78
C GLN A 73 16.25 -6.91 -3.44
N TRP A 74 17.23 -6.01 -3.26
CA TRP A 74 17.34 -5.22 -2.04
C TRP A 74 16.11 -4.35 -1.81
N SER A 75 15.66 -3.63 -2.84
CA SER A 75 14.49 -2.76 -2.75
C SER A 75 13.22 -3.52 -2.42
N TYR A 76 13.02 -4.68 -3.05
CA TYR A 76 11.87 -5.55 -2.79
C TYR A 76 11.87 -6.05 -1.34
N ASN A 77 12.99 -6.59 -0.86
CA ASN A 77 13.11 -7.11 0.50
C ASN A 77 12.90 -6.02 1.55
N TYR A 78 13.52 -4.86 1.35
CA TYR A 78 13.36 -3.72 2.24
C TYR A 78 11.90 -3.24 2.32
N ARG A 79 11.24 -3.10 1.17
CA ARG A 79 9.83 -2.66 1.10
C ARG A 79 8.88 -3.68 1.70
N THR A 80 9.06 -4.96 1.37
CA THR A 80 8.24 -6.06 1.92
C THR A 80 8.34 -6.11 3.43
N LYS A 81 9.56 -6.01 3.98
CA LYS A 81 9.78 -5.96 5.43
C LYS A 81 9.09 -4.74 6.06
N ARG A 82 9.33 -3.54 5.54
CA ARG A 82 8.74 -2.29 6.06
C ARG A 82 7.22 -2.28 5.99
N ALA A 83 6.66 -2.80 4.91
CA ALA A 83 5.23 -2.87 4.70
C ALA A 83 4.57 -3.86 5.67
N LYS A 84 5.15 -5.05 5.85
CA LYS A 84 4.68 -6.01 6.86
C LYS A 84 4.77 -5.44 8.28
N GLU A 85 5.90 -4.83 8.64
CA GLU A 85 6.05 -4.17 9.96
C GLU A 85 4.96 -3.11 10.19
N ARG A 86 4.61 -2.33 9.15
CA ARG A 86 3.55 -1.33 9.22
C ARG A 86 2.16 -1.96 9.41
N THR A 87 1.84 -3.02 8.67
CA THR A 87 0.53 -3.69 8.78
C THR A 87 0.40 -4.54 10.05
N ASP A 88 1.50 -5.09 10.56
CA ASP A 88 1.56 -5.83 11.82
C ASP A 88 1.13 -4.94 13.01
N ILE A 89 1.43 -3.63 12.97
CA ILE A 89 0.94 -2.67 13.98
C ILE A 89 -0.59 -2.62 14.04
N PHE A 90 -1.26 -2.68 12.88
CA PHE A 90 -2.72 -2.64 12.82
C PHE A 90 -3.33 -3.99 13.18
N MET A 91 -2.71 -5.10 12.75
CA MET A 91 -3.09 -6.45 13.19
C MET A 91 -2.99 -6.61 14.70
N GLY A 92 -1.90 -6.13 15.32
CA GLY A 92 -1.73 -6.18 16.78
C GLY A 92 -2.69 -5.27 17.56
N ARG A 93 -3.39 -4.36 16.88
CA ARG A 93 -4.46 -3.52 17.46
C ARG A 93 -5.85 -4.14 17.30
N LEU A 94 -5.98 -5.25 16.58
CA LEU A 94 -7.23 -6.00 16.55
C LEU A 94 -7.43 -6.64 17.92
N ILE A 95 -8.41 -6.14 18.65
CA ILE A 95 -8.82 -6.66 19.95
C ILE A 95 -10.02 -7.56 19.70
N ASP A 96 -10.05 -8.77 20.24
CA ASP A 96 -11.26 -9.59 20.16
C ASP A 96 -12.44 -8.82 20.75
N PRO A 97 -13.60 -8.75 20.07
CA PRO A 97 -14.78 -8.11 20.63
C PRO A 97 -15.08 -8.74 21.99
N LEU A 98 -15.31 -7.90 23.00
CA LEU A 98 -15.70 -8.40 24.31
C LEU A 98 -16.96 -9.28 24.18
N PRO A 99 -17.07 -10.37 24.95
CA PRO A 99 -18.34 -11.06 25.13
C PRO A 99 -19.41 -10.03 25.52
N HIS A 100 -20.63 -10.19 25.01
CA HIS A 100 -21.71 -9.29 25.39
C HIS A 100 -22.10 -9.54 26.85
N TYR A 101 -21.82 -8.57 27.74
CA TYR A 101 -22.07 -8.63 29.18
C TYR A 101 -23.41 -7.99 29.59
N GLY A 102 -24.17 -7.44 28.65
CA GLY A 102 -25.56 -7.03 28.86
C GLY A 102 -25.89 -5.63 28.33
N SER A 103 -27.17 -5.28 28.39
CA SER A 103 -27.65 -3.94 28.01
C SER A 103 -27.46 -2.94 29.16
N PRO A 104 -27.09 -1.68 28.86
CA PRO A 104 -26.99 -0.65 29.88
C PRO A 104 -28.36 -0.42 30.53
N VAL A 105 -28.38 -0.13 31.82
CA VAL A 105 -29.61 0.20 32.54
C VAL A 105 -30.05 1.60 32.10
N LEU A 106 -31.19 1.65 31.40
CA LEU A 106 -31.78 2.91 30.95
C LEU A 106 -32.72 3.46 32.01
N THR A 107 -32.61 4.76 32.30
CA THR A 107 -33.44 5.42 33.32
C THR A 107 -33.90 6.81 32.89
N GLY A 108 -35.04 7.23 33.44
CA GLY A 108 -35.58 8.58 33.25
C GLY A 108 -36.31 8.79 31.92
N PRO A 109 -36.72 10.05 31.64
CA PRO A 109 -37.40 10.39 30.40
C PRO A 109 -36.47 10.24 29.19
N SER A 110 -37.04 10.00 28.00
CA SER A 110 -36.29 9.99 26.75
C SER A 110 -36.22 11.39 26.12
N MET A 111 -35.08 11.71 25.52
CA MET A 111 -34.88 12.90 24.70
C MET A 111 -34.61 12.47 23.25
N PRO A 112 -35.33 13.03 22.26
CA PRO A 112 -35.11 12.68 20.86
C PRO A 112 -33.77 13.24 20.37
N LEU A 113 -32.97 12.36 19.75
CA LEU A 113 -31.72 12.67 19.08
C LEU A 113 -31.98 12.92 17.58
N THR A 114 -32.89 12.12 17.00
CA THR A 114 -33.51 12.34 15.68
C THR A 114 -34.97 11.90 15.71
N ASN A 115 -35.65 11.92 14.55
CA ASN A 115 -37.02 11.42 14.41
C ASN A 115 -37.15 9.92 14.76
N THR A 116 -36.04 9.17 14.72
CA THR A 116 -36.02 7.71 14.94
C THR A 116 -35.12 7.28 16.10
N ILE A 117 -34.28 8.18 16.63
CA ILE A 117 -33.34 7.86 17.72
C ILE A 117 -33.73 8.66 18.95
N GLN A 118 -33.86 7.98 20.08
CA GLN A 118 -34.08 8.59 21.40
C GLN A 118 -32.99 8.16 22.35
N VAL A 119 -32.55 9.06 23.22
CA VAL A 119 -31.60 8.80 24.29
C VAL A 119 -32.22 8.97 25.66
N GLN A 120 -31.80 8.11 26.58
CA GLN A 120 -32.11 8.13 28.01
C GLN A 120 -30.80 8.11 28.81
N VAL A 121 -30.87 8.42 30.10
CA VAL A 121 -29.72 8.21 30.99
C VAL A 121 -29.33 6.73 30.96
N GLY A 122 -28.05 6.46 30.77
CA GLY A 122 -27.46 5.15 30.55
C GLY A 122 -27.22 4.78 29.08
N SER A 123 -27.81 5.51 28.12
CA SER A 123 -27.65 5.21 26.68
C SER A 123 -26.20 5.37 26.23
N ILE A 124 -25.76 4.53 25.30
CA ILE A 124 -24.44 4.64 24.68
C ILE A 124 -24.57 5.30 23.32
N ILE A 125 -23.73 6.30 23.08
CA ILE A 125 -23.63 7.00 21.81
C ILE A 125 -22.21 6.87 21.25
N GLN A 126 -22.11 6.88 19.93
CA GLN A 126 -20.85 6.94 19.19
C GLN A 126 -20.72 8.31 18.54
N VAL A 127 -19.51 8.85 18.58
CA VAL A 127 -19.16 10.12 17.95
C VAL A 127 -18.03 9.90 16.93
N GLY A 128 -16.97 9.20 17.32
CA GLY A 128 -15.87 8.83 16.42
C GLY A 128 -15.11 10.02 15.82
N VAL A 129 -14.80 11.05 16.63
CA VAL A 129 -14.11 12.27 16.18
C VAL A 129 -12.84 12.54 16.97
N SER A 130 -11.86 13.13 16.30
CA SER A 130 -10.65 13.67 16.93
C SER A 130 -10.70 15.19 16.93
N ILE A 131 -10.69 15.79 18.12
CA ILE A 131 -10.69 17.24 18.30
C ILE A 131 -9.29 17.69 18.70
N THR A 132 -8.69 18.57 17.90
CA THR A 132 -7.41 19.20 18.23
C THR A 132 -7.65 20.60 18.77
N PHE A 133 -7.30 20.84 20.02
CA PHE A 133 -7.40 22.13 20.68
C PHE A 133 -6.06 22.49 21.35
N HIS A 134 -5.49 23.64 21.00
CA HIS A 134 -4.15 24.08 21.43
C HIS A 134 -3.04 23.02 21.27
N GLY A 135 -3.04 22.29 20.15
CA GLY A 135 -2.03 21.28 19.85
C GLY A 135 -2.18 19.97 20.62
N ARG A 136 -3.24 19.81 21.44
CA ARG A 136 -3.62 18.53 22.04
C ARG A 136 -4.79 17.94 21.26
N THR A 137 -4.66 16.71 20.82
CA THR A 137 -5.75 15.96 20.18
C THR A 137 -6.41 15.05 21.22
N THR A 138 -7.72 15.20 21.39
CA THR A 138 -8.55 14.28 22.18
C THR A 138 -9.47 13.52 21.24
N GLU A 139 -9.50 12.20 21.39
CA GLU A 139 -10.33 11.31 20.58
C GLU A 139 -11.60 10.94 21.37
N PHE A 140 -12.75 11.35 20.83
CA PHE A 140 -14.07 11.04 21.33
C PHE A 140 -14.66 9.91 20.50
N ARG A 141 -14.66 8.70 21.06
CA ARG A 141 -15.07 7.48 20.36
C ARG A 141 -16.53 7.17 20.64
N VAL A 142 -16.78 6.81 21.89
CA VAL A 142 -18.09 6.45 22.43
C VAL A 142 -18.28 7.13 23.78
N GLY A 143 -19.53 7.38 24.15
CA GLY A 143 -19.87 7.99 25.42
C GLY A 143 -21.18 7.45 26.00
N GLN A 144 -21.27 7.48 27.32
CA GLN A 144 -22.47 7.12 28.07
C GLN A 144 -23.19 8.40 28.52
N VAL A 145 -24.48 8.47 28.28
CA VAL A 145 -25.32 9.58 28.75
C VAL A 145 -25.51 9.45 30.27
N GLU A 146 -24.95 10.36 31.06
CA GLU A 146 -25.05 10.35 32.53
C GLU A 146 -26.19 11.23 33.04
N SER A 147 -26.54 12.28 32.29
CA SER A 147 -27.72 13.10 32.57
C SER A 147 -28.28 13.73 31.31
N ILE A 148 -29.56 14.09 31.35
CA ILE A 148 -30.26 14.80 30.28
C ILE A 148 -31.03 15.98 30.86
N ASN A 149 -31.15 17.05 30.07
CA ASN A 149 -32.02 18.18 30.33
C ASN A 149 -32.96 18.38 29.12
N PRO A 150 -34.19 17.84 29.20
CA PRO A 150 -35.14 17.97 28.10
C PRO A 150 -35.56 19.41 27.80
N ALA A 151 -35.39 20.35 28.74
CA ALA A 151 -35.83 21.74 28.57
C ALA A 151 -34.97 22.53 27.58
N ASP A 152 -33.67 22.21 27.50
CA ASP A 152 -32.71 22.87 26.60
C ASP A 152 -32.11 21.90 25.56
N GLY A 153 -32.53 20.63 25.56
CA GLY A 153 -32.08 19.63 24.60
C GLY A 153 -30.64 19.18 24.82
N SER A 154 -30.14 19.30 26.05
CA SER A 154 -28.75 18.99 26.39
C SER A 154 -28.59 17.69 27.20
N ALA A 155 -27.38 17.14 27.21
CA ALA A 155 -26.98 15.99 28.00
C ALA A 155 -25.55 16.15 28.50
N SER A 156 -25.25 15.53 29.65
CA SER A 156 -23.86 15.29 30.06
C SER A 156 -23.45 13.88 29.63
N VAL A 157 -22.42 13.78 28.82
CA VAL A 157 -21.93 12.51 28.28
C VAL A 157 -20.56 12.20 28.84
N ARG A 158 -20.40 11.04 29.48
CA ARG A 158 -19.09 10.54 29.90
C ARG A 158 -18.45 9.78 28.74
N PHE A 159 -17.34 10.28 28.22
CA PHE A 159 -16.63 9.66 27.11
C PHE A 159 -15.58 8.65 27.56
N ASN A 160 -14.95 7.97 26.60
CA ASN A 160 -13.82 7.05 26.77
C ASN A 160 -12.59 7.70 27.47
N ASP A 161 -12.51 9.03 27.57
CA ASP A 161 -11.50 9.74 28.37
C ASP A 161 -11.82 9.77 29.88
N GLY A 162 -12.97 9.21 30.28
CA GLY A 162 -13.47 9.17 31.66
C GLY A 162 -14.10 10.48 32.14
N LYS A 163 -14.20 11.50 31.29
CA LYS A 163 -14.70 12.82 31.67
C LYS A 163 -16.10 13.07 31.13
N LEU A 164 -16.83 13.92 31.84
CA LEU A 164 -18.13 14.43 31.42
C LEU A 164 -17.95 15.65 30.53
N HIS A 165 -18.61 15.61 29.38
CA HIS A 165 -18.66 16.72 28.44
C HIS A 165 -20.14 17.09 28.17
N PRO A 166 -20.50 18.38 28.27
CA PRO A 166 -21.82 18.84 27.88
C PRO A 166 -22.02 18.69 26.36
N MET A 167 -23.17 18.17 25.98
CA MET A 167 -23.61 18.05 24.59
C MET A 167 -25.00 18.64 24.42
N SER A 168 -25.21 19.42 23.37
CA SER A 168 -26.54 19.88 22.95
C SER A 168 -26.89 19.24 21.60
N PHE A 169 -28.00 18.53 21.52
CA PHE A 169 -28.39 17.85 20.29
C PHE A 169 -29.06 18.84 19.33
N ILE A 170 -28.49 18.99 18.13
CA ILE A 170 -28.91 20.01 17.15
C ILE A 170 -29.70 19.41 15.98
N GLY A 171 -30.04 18.12 16.06
CA GLY A 171 -30.80 17.38 15.05
C GLY A 171 -29.93 16.80 13.93
N GLY A 172 -30.53 16.00 13.05
CA GLY A 172 -29.85 15.45 11.86
C GLY A 172 -28.64 14.55 12.16
N ASP A 173 -28.70 13.75 13.24
CA ASP A 173 -27.58 12.92 13.73
C ASP A 173 -26.34 13.75 14.11
N MET A 174 -26.53 14.99 14.57
CA MET A 174 -25.46 15.90 15.00
C MET A 174 -25.68 16.45 16.42
N ALA A 175 -24.59 16.76 17.11
CA ALA A 175 -24.60 17.46 18.38
C ALA A 175 -23.49 18.51 18.47
N ASN A 176 -23.71 19.55 19.27
CA ASN A 176 -22.66 20.44 19.73
C ASN A 176 -22.02 19.86 20.98
N LEU A 177 -20.78 19.38 20.85
CA LEU A 177 -19.92 18.93 21.94
C LEU A 177 -19.14 20.11 22.48
N SER A 178 -19.37 20.47 23.74
CA SER A 178 -18.63 21.52 24.41
C SER A 178 -17.34 20.97 25.00
N TYR A 179 -16.20 21.35 24.42
CA TYR A 179 -14.88 20.95 24.90
C TYR A 179 -14.30 22.05 25.80
N PHE A 180 -13.97 21.70 27.04
CA PHE A 180 -13.36 22.61 28.00
C PHE A 180 -11.87 22.29 28.23
N SER A 181 -11.03 23.32 28.17
CA SER A 181 -9.65 23.29 28.64
C SER A 181 -9.48 24.30 29.78
N LEU A 182 -8.39 24.21 30.55
CA LEU A 182 -8.08 25.13 31.67
C LEU A 182 -8.16 26.63 31.33
N TYR A 183 -8.11 27.02 30.05
CA TYR A 183 -8.06 28.41 29.62
C TYR A 183 -9.26 28.86 28.78
N GLN A 184 -9.96 27.96 28.09
CA GLN A 184 -11.05 28.28 27.16
C GLN A 184 -11.97 27.08 26.93
N SER A 185 -13.25 27.36 26.63
CA SER A 185 -14.21 26.41 26.07
C SER A 185 -14.45 26.68 24.58
N ARG A 186 -14.76 25.61 23.84
CA ARG A 186 -15.19 25.71 22.44
C ARG A 186 -16.17 24.59 22.12
N ASP A 187 -17.20 24.93 21.35
CA ASP A 187 -18.17 23.96 20.86
C ASP A 187 -17.75 23.43 19.48
N PHE A 188 -17.99 22.13 19.29
CA PHE A 188 -17.72 21.42 18.05
C PHE A 188 -18.97 20.68 17.60
N GLU A 189 -19.39 20.90 16.36
CA GLU A 189 -20.42 20.11 15.73
C GLU A 189 -19.85 18.73 15.39
N VAL A 190 -20.44 17.68 15.95
CA VAL A 190 -19.98 16.30 15.82
C VAL A 190 -21.13 15.38 15.43
N PRO A 191 -20.89 14.37 14.56
CA PRO A 191 -21.89 13.35 14.27
C PRO A 191 -22.12 12.49 15.51
N VAL A 192 -23.36 12.05 15.69
CA VAL A 192 -23.76 11.21 16.81
C VAL A 192 -24.67 10.09 16.32
N SER A 193 -24.37 8.87 16.71
CA SER A 193 -25.25 7.72 16.50
C SER A 193 -25.46 6.95 17.81
N HIS A 194 -26.59 6.27 17.95
CA HIS A 194 -26.87 5.45 19.13
C HIS A 194 -26.35 4.02 18.98
N ILE A 195 -25.75 3.47 20.03
CA ILE A 195 -25.36 2.06 20.12
C ILE A 195 -26.34 1.35 21.05
N VAL A 196 -27.16 0.46 20.48
CA VAL A 196 -28.16 -0.31 21.23
C VAL A 196 -27.50 -1.51 21.88
N GLY A 197 -27.81 -1.74 23.16
CA GLY A 197 -27.52 -3.01 23.83
C GLY A 197 -26.02 -3.29 23.94
N ALA A 198 -25.21 -2.28 24.27
CA ALA A 198 -23.81 -2.47 24.60
C ALA A 198 -23.47 -1.62 25.83
N THR A 199 -22.55 -2.09 26.66
CA THR A 199 -21.92 -1.25 27.69
C THR A 199 -20.95 -0.24 27.05
N LEU A 200 -20.52 0.78 27.79
CA LEU A 200 -19.52 1.74 27.29
C LEU A 200 -18.21 1.04 26.89
N GLU A 201 -17.78 0.05 27.68
CA GLU A 201 -16.55 -0.71 27.43
C GLU A 201 -16.66 -1.61 26.20
N GLU A 202 -17.79 -2.31 26.04
CA GLU A 202 -18.08 -3.11 24.83
C GLU A 202 -18.10 -2.23 23.58
N ALA A 203 -18.75 -1.07 23.67
CA ALA A 203 -18.84 -0.13 22.56
C ALA A 203 -17.47 0.46 22.19
N ASP A 204 -16.63 0.80 23.17
CA ASP A 204 -15.29 1.35 22.92
C ASP A 204 -14.35 0.29 22.31
N ASN A 205 -14.42 -0.94 22.81
CA ASN A 205 -13.65 -2.06 22.26
C ASN A 205 -14.12 -2.40 20.85
N LYS A 206 -15.44 -2.44 20.60
CA LYS A 206 -15.97 -2.64 19.25
C LYS A 206 -15.54 -1.54 18.30
N TYR A 207 -15.64 -0.27 18.71
CA TYR A 207 -15.18 0.86 17.90
C TYR A 207 -13.69 0.73 17.56
N THR A 208 -12.86 0.41 18.56
CA THR A 208 -11.41 0.25 18.39
C THR A 208 -11.08 -0.89 17.42
N HIS A 209 -11.77 -2.03 17.55
CA HIS A 209 -11.64 -3.16 16.64
C HIS A 209 -12.06 -2.81 15.22
N ASP A 210 -13.25 -2.25 15.03
CA ASP A 210 -13.79 -1.90 13.71
C ASP A 210 -12.92 -0.84 13.01
N TYR A 211 -12.43 0.15 13.77
CA TYR A 211 -11.49 1.15 13.25
C TYR A 211 -10.15 0.54 12.83
N ALA A 212 -9.61 -0.37 13.64
CA ALA A 212 -8.38 -1.09 13.30
C ALA A 212 -8.55 -1.98 12.07
N LEU A 213 -9.68 -2.70 11.94
CA LEU A 213 -10.03 -3.49 10.76
C LEU A 213 -10.08 -2.64 9.50
N LYS A 214 -10.81 -1.53 9.55
CA LYS A 214 -10.94 -0.61 8.42
C LYS A 214 -9.56 -0.06 8.01
N THR A 215 -8.78 0.41 8.98
CA THR A 215 -7.45 0.98 8.72
C THR A 215 -6.50 -0.08 8.15
N LEU A 216 -6.53 -1.30 8.67
CA LEU A 216 -5.75 -2.41 8.14
C LEU A 216 -6.08 -2.66 6.66
N ALA A 217 -7.36 -2.76 6.31
CA ALA A 217 -7.79 -2.98 4.93
C ALA A 217 -7.33 -1.84 4.00
N GLU A 218 -7.45 -0.58 4.43
CA GLU A 218 -6.97 0.59 3.67
C GLU A 218 -5.46 0.57 3.46
N VAL A 219 -4.69 0.24 4.50
CA VAL A 219 -3.23 0.16 4.40
C VAL A 219 -2.81 -1.02 3.51
N LEU A 220 -3.44 -2.19 3.65
CA LEU A 220 -3.17 -3.34 2.78
C LEU A 220 -3.49 -3.04 1.31
N ALA A 221 -4.55 -2.29 1.02
CA ALA A 221 -4.84 -1.83 -0.33
C ALA A 221 -3.73 -0.91 -0.88
N GLN A 222 -3.24 0.04 -0.08
CA GLN A 222 -2.10 0.90 -0.47
C GLN A 222 -0.83 0.09 -0.73
N GLU A 223 -0.55 -0.93 0.09
CA GLU A 223 0.61 -1.80 -0.12
C GLU A 223 0.41 -2.67 -1.37
N ALA A 224 -0.80 -3.20 -1.62
CA ALA A 224 -1.10 -3.96 -2.84
C ALA A 224 -0.86 -3.13 -4.11
N ASP A 225 -1.22 -1.84 -4.08
CA ASP A 225 -0.99 -0.93 -5.20
C ASP A 225 0.50 -0.79 -5.54
N TYR A 226 1.39 -0.79 -4.56
CA TYR A 226 2.83 -0.72 -4.81
C TYR A 226 3.34 -1.92 -5.63
N TYR A 227 2.88 -3.11 -5.31
CA TYR A 227 3.32 -4.34 -5.98
C TYR A 227 2.66 -4.54 -7.35
N THR A 228 1.46 -4.00 -7.55
CA THR A 228 0.66 -4.21 -8.77
C THR A 228 0.71 -3.05 -9.76
N HIS A 229 0.93 -1.82 -9.31
CA HIS A 229 0.92 -0.66 -10.20
C HIS A 229 2.29 -0.40 -10.86
N ASN A 230 2.23 -0.02 -12.13
CA ASN A 230 3.33 0.52 -12.94
C ASN A 230 3.30 2.06 -12.87
N TRP A 231 3.83 2.67 -11.80
CA TRP A 231 3.86 4.14 -11.69
C TRP A 231 5.00 4.72 -12.55
N SER A 232 4.65 5.50 -13.57
CA SER A 232 5.55 6.47 -14.20
C SER A 232 5.31 7.89 -13.63
N PRO A 233 6.34 8.76 -13.48
CA PRO A 233 7.74 8.56 -13.80
C PRO A 233 8.56 8.40 -12.50
N ILE A 234 8.70 7.18 -12.04
CA ILE A 234 9.75 6.81 -11.07
C ILE A 234 10.79 6.00 -11.87
N PRO A 235 12.10 6.10 -11.58
CA PRO A 235 13.13 5.30 -12.25
C PRO A 235 12.64 3.88 -12.56
N ASP A 236 12.82 3.48 -13.81
CA ASP A 236 12.20 2.33 -14.47
C ASP A 236 12.85 0.98 -14.07
N ASP A 237 13.36 0.88 -12.83
CA ASP A 237 13.75 -0.39 -12.21
C ASP A 237 12.52 -1.23 -11.80
N ARG A 238 11.32 -0.65 -11.89
CA ARG A 238 10.03 -1.25 -11.51
C ARG A 238 9.26 -1.96 -12.62
N ARG A 239 9.89 -2.28 -13.75
CA ARG A 239 9.21 -3.03 -14.80
C ARG A 239 8.87 -4.44 -14.35
N GLU A 240 7.77 -4.98 -14.88
CA GLU A 240 7.36 -6.37 -14.66
C GLU A 240 8.49 -7.37 -14.97
N GLU A 241 9.46 -7.02 -15.83
CA GLU A 241 10.55 -7.94 -16.11
C GLU A 241 11.59 -8.09 -14.99
N TYR A 242 11.63 -7.16 -14.02
CA TYR A 242 12.59 -7.14 -12.92
C TYR A 242 11.95 -7.32 -11.53
N ARG A 243 10.65 -7.61 -11.46
CA ARG A 243 9.93 -7.85 -10.19
C ARG A 243 8.97 -9.04 -10.27
N PRO A 244 8.57 -9.62 -9.13
CA PRO A 244 7.48 -10.59 -9.10
C PRO A 244 6.19 -10.00 -9.70
N ALA A 245 5.52 -10.80 -10.54
CA ALA A 245 4.24 -10.41 -11.12
C ALA A 245 3.09 -11.06 -10.36
N PHE A 246 2.08 -10.27 -10.00
CA PHE A 246 0.90 -10.73 -9.27
C PHE A 246 -0.32 -10.64 -10.18
N LYS A 247 -0.98 -11.78 -10.42
CA LYS A 247 -2.18 -11.87 -11.28
C LYS A 247 -3.50 -11.81 -10.51
N GLN A 248 -3.43 -11.81 -9.19
CA GLN A 248 -4.56 -11.81 -8.28
C GLN A 248 -4.36 -10.70 -7.25
N ALA A 249 -5.45 -10.27 -6.61
CA ALA A 249 -5.38 -9.36 -5.48
C ALA A 249 -4.45 -9.95 -4.41
N LEU A 250 -3.53 -9.13 -3.91
CA LEU A 250 -2.52 -9.54 -2.94
C LEU A 250 -3.10 -9.71 -1.55
N PHE A 251 -4.02 -8.82 -1.18
CA PHE A 251 -4.62 -8.78 0.14
C PHE A 251 -6.13 -8.68 0.01
N THR A 252 -6.84 -9.42 0.85
CA THR A 252 -8.31 -9.36 0.93
C THR A 252 -8.80 -8.37 1.99
N GLY A 253 -7.92 -7.96 2.90
CA GLY A 253 -8.27 -7.17 4.08
C GLY A 253 -8.86 -8.01 5.22
N ASN A 254 -8.95 -9.35 5.06
CA ASN A 254 -9.38 -10.25 6.12
C ASN A 254 -8.20 -10.56 7.08
N PRO A 255 -8.31 -10.25 8.38
CA PRO A 255 -7.30 -10.60 9.37
C PRO A 255 -6.96 -12.10 9.43
N GLU A 256 -7.93 -12.98 9.17
CA GLU A 256 -7.73 -14.43 9.24
C GLU A 256 -6.78 -14.95 8.15
N THR A 257 -6.77 -14.31 6.98
CA THR A 257 -5.91 -14.69 5.86
C THR A 257 -4.60 -13.89 5.82
N TYR A 258 -4.46 -12.88 6.67
CA TYR A 258 -3.34 -11.93 6.71
C TYR A 258 -1.96 -12.58 6.60
N GLU A 259 -1.65 -13.54 7.49
CA GLU A 259 -0.32 -14.19 7.50
C GLU A 259 -0.09 -15.02 6.23
N THR A 260 -1.12 -15.70 5.73
CA THR A 260 -1.02 -16.49 4.51
C THR A 260 -0.85 -15.61 3.26
N GLU A 261 -1.47 -14.43 3.24
CA GLU A 261 -1.35 -13.45 2.16
C GLU A 261 0.05 -12.83 2.13
N TRP A 262 0.59 -12.44 3.30
CA TRP A 262 1.98 -11.98 3.41
C TRP A 262 2.99 -13.06 3.03
N ALA A 263 2.77 -14.31 3.44
CA ALA A 263 3.63 -15.42 3.06
C ALA A 263 3.72 -15.59 1.53
N LYS A 264 2.61 -15.40 0.81
CA LYS A 264 2.60 -15.43 -0.67
C LYS A 264 3.44 -14.31 -1.28
N VAL A 265 3.34 -13.08 -0.74
CA VAL A 265 4.14 -11.94 -1.21
C VAL A 265 5.64 -12.19 -0.98
N ILE A 266 6.00 -12.71 0.20
CA ILE A 266 7.39 -13.04 0.54
C ILE A 266 7.91 -14.14 -0.39
N GLN A 267 7.18 -15.25 -0.52
CA GLN A 267 7.55 -16.38 -1.38
C GLN A 267 7.73 -15.96 -2.84
N ALA A 268 6.86 -15.09 -3.36
CA ALA A 268 6.99 -14.58 -4.73
C ALA A 268 8.30 -13.81 -4.95
N GLY A 269 8.74 -13.04 -3.96
CA GLY A 269 10.04 -12.38 -3.97
C GLY A 269 11.20 -13.37 -3.93
N GLU A 270 11.12 -14.36 -3.04
CA GLU A 270 12.14 -15.40 -2.91
C GLU A 270 12.28 -16.22 -4.19
N ASP A 271 11.18 -16.68 -4.79
CA ASP A 271 11.22 -17.47 -6.03
C ASP A 271 11.76 -16.66 -7.22
N PHE A 272 11.49 -15.36 -7.23
CA PHE A 272 11.93 -14.47 -8.32
C PHE A 272 13.42 -14.12 -8.22
N TYR A 273 13.91 -13.78 -7.02
CA TYR A 273 15.26 -13.27 -6.78
C TYR A 273 16.23 -14.28 -6.14
N ARG A 274 15.85 -15.50 -5.81
CA ARG A 274 16.82 -16.50 -5.33
C ARG A 274 17.83 -16.87 -6.43
N PRO A 275 19.01 -17.40 -6.07
CA PRO A 275 19.89 -18.03 -7.04
C PRO A 275 19.17 -19.13 -7.84
N GLY A 276 19.28 -19.09 -9.16
CA GLY A 276 18.56 -19.94 -10.10
C GLY A 276 17.07 -19.60 -10.25
N GLY A 277 16.60 -18.51 -9.64
CA GLY A 277 15.22 -18.01 -9.71
C GLY A 277 14.86 -17.39 -11.06
N VAL A 278 13.64 -16.86 -11.15
CA VAL A 278 13.05 -16.37 -12.41
C VAL A 278 13.91 -15.29 -13.07
N LEU A 279 14.38 -14.30 -12.30
CA LEU A 279 15.18 -13.21 -12.87
C LEU A 279 16.53 -13.70 -13.38
N GLU A 280 17.23 -14.56 -12.63
CA GLU A 280 18.53 -15.08 -13.04
C GLU A 280 18.41 -15.96 -14.29
N GLN A 281 17.38 -16.80 -14.38
CA GLN A 281 17.09 -17.59 -15.58
C GLN A 281 16.85 -16.69 -16.79
N ARG A 282 16.09 -15.59 -16.63
CA ARG A 282 15.85 -14.63 -17.71
C ARG A 282 17.13 -13.90 -18.14
N ILE A 283 17.98 -13.50 -17.19
CA ILE A 283 19.29 -12.92 -17.46
C ILE A 283 20.14 -13.89 -18.29
N GLU A 284 20.19 -15.16 -17.89
CA GLU A 284 20.98 -16.17 -18.57
C GLU A 284 20.46 -16.49 -19.98
N GLN A 285 19.15 -16.65 -20.15
CA GLN A 285 18.53 -16.83 -21.47
C GLN A 285 18.85 -15.64 -22.40
N THR A 286 18.74 -14.42 -21.89
CA THR A 286 19.03 -13.21 -22.67
C THR A 286 20.53 -13.09 -22.98
N ARG A 287 21.39 -13.46 -22.03
CA ARG A 287 22.85 -13.54 -22.22
C ARG A 287 23.20 -14.49 -23.36
N GLN A 288 22.59 -15.68 -23.41
CA GLN A 288 22.85 -16.68 -24.45
C GLN A 288 22.40 -16.19 -25.83
N LYS A 289 21.21 -15.59 -25.93
CA LYS A 289 20.72 -14.97 -27.19
C LYS A 289 21.68 -13.88 -27.68
N LEU A 290 22.10 -12.99 -26.77
CA LEU A 290 23.01 -11.90 -27.08
C LEU A 290 24.39 -12.43 -27.50
N ASP A 291 24.92 -13.45 -26.83
CA ASP A 291 26.23 -14.05 -27.15
C ASP A 291 26.22 -14.66 -28.56
N ALA A 292 25.19 -15.44 -28.89
CA ALA A 292 25.02 -16.03 -30.21
C ALA A 292 24.96 -14.95 -31.32
N ALA A 293 24.14 -13.92 -31.12
CA ALA A 293 24.00 -12.81 -32.07
C ALA A 293 25.31 -12.02 -32.23
N LEU A 294 26.02 -11.74 -31.12
CA LEU A 294 27.31 -11.04 -31.16
C LEU A 294 28.41 -11.88 -31.82
N LYS A 295 28.45 -13.20 -31.60
CA LYS A 295 29.40 -14.10 -32.26
C LYS A 295 29.18 -14.13 -33.78
N ALA A 296 27.93 -14.24 -34.22
CA ALA A 296 27.57 -14.17 -35.64
C ALA A 296 27.99 -12.83 -36.26
N TYR A 297 27.65 -11.73 -35.60
CA TYR A 297 27.97 -10.39 -36.10
C TYR A 297 29.48 -10.10 -36.13
N ARG A 298 30.23 -10.57 -35.13
CA ARG A 298 31.70 -10.46 -35.12
C ARG A 298 32.36 -11.28 -36.23
N LYS A 299 31.77 -12.40 -36.63
CA LYS A 299 32.24 -13.20 -37.79
C LYS A 299 32.02 -12.42 -39.08
N GLU A 300 30.86 -11.81 -39.26
CA GLU A 300 30.55 -10.94 -40.41
C GLU A 300 31.50 -9.72 -40.47
N LEU A 301 31.77 -9.08 -39.33
CA LEU A 301 32.71 -7.95 -39.25
C LEU A 301 34.19 -8.30 -39.54
N LYS A 302 34.53 -9.59 -39.56
CA LYS A 302 35.87 -10.13 -39.86
C LYS A 302 36.02 -10.60 -41.32
N GLY A 303 34.95 -10.52 -42.12
CA GLY A 303 34.98 -10.85 -43.56
C GLY A 303 36.20 -10.26 -44.25
#